data_AF-A0A4W6EEU3-F1
#
_entry.id   AF-A0A4W6EEU3-F1
#
_cell.length_a   1.000
_cell.length_b   1.000
_cell.length_c   1.000
_cell.angle_alpha   90.00
_cell.angle_beta   90.00
_cell.angle_gamma   90.00
#
_symmetry.space_group_name_H-M   'P 1'
#
loop_
_entity.id
_entity.type
_entity.pdbx_description
1 polymer ?
#
loop_
_entity_poly.entity_id
_entity_poly.type
_entity_poly.pdbx_seq_one_letter_code
_entity_poly.pdbx_strand_id
1 'polypeptide(L)'
;SNQQLRLLIRKSNLSGVDHFLMIFSALPVNEHIPLSSLLDPPKLPSVSVSPSGQIVEGSSVTLTCSSDANPAAKYTWYKDNQTLHEGPEGNYHFTSISSEDRGIYYCKTENQYGQIKSTSLFVDIVEGSSVNLTCSSDANPAANYTWYKENEDSPKASGQIFTITDFRAEHSGNYYSVAVPAAVLALILIPVFIWIM
;
A
#
# COMPACT_ATOMS: atom_id res chain seq x y z
N SER A 1 32.37 34.08 -27.15
CA SER A 1 31.18 34.26 -26.30
C SER A 1 31.14 33.10 -25.33
N ASN A 2 31.50 33.32 -24.06
CA ASN A 2 31.43 32.26 -23.05
C ASN A 2 29.94 32.12 -22.65
N GLN A 3 29.36 30.97 -22.96
CA GLN A 3 28.02 30.57 -22.52
C GLN A 3 28.17 29.36 -21.59
N GLN A 4 27.42 29.34 -20.49
CA GLN A 4 27.37 28.17 -19.61
C GLN A 4 26.08 27.40 -19.93
N LEU A 5 26.22 26.08 -20.15
CA LEU A 5 25.11 25.17 -20.39
C LEU A 5 24.51 24.77 -19.04
N ARG A 6 23.26 25.13 -18.78
CA ARG A 6 22.49 24.59 -17.66
C ARG A 6 21.74 23.35 -18.14
N LEU A 7 22.03 22.21 -17.51
CA LEU A 7 21.27 20.97 -17.69
C LEU A 7 20.15 20.92 -16.64
N LEU A 8 18.91 20.95 -17.11
CA LEU A 8 17.73 20.64 -16.29
C LEU A 8 17.27 19.24 -16.67
N ILE A 9 17.40 18.29 -15.74
CA ILE A 9 16.85 16.95 -15.87
C ILE A 9 15.45 16.98 -15.29
N ARG A 10 14.42 16.85 -16.13
CA ARG A 10 13.03 16.72 -15.68
C ARG A 10 12.59 15.28 -15.81
N LYS A 11 11.99 14.71 -14.77
CA LYS A 11 11.34 13.40 -14.86
C LYS A 11 9.94 13.59 -15.45
N SER A 12 9.71 13.06 -16.65
CA SER A 12 8.40 13.01 -17.29
C SER A 12 7.79 11.62 -17.11
N ASN A 13 6.59 11.55 -16.54
CA ASN A 13 5.88 10.29 -16.33
C ASN A 13 4.83 10.10 -17.43
N LEU A 14 5.30 9.86 -18.66
CA LEU A 14 4.48 9.28 -19.71
C LEU A 14 4.66 7.76 -19.63
N SER A 15 3.58 7.07 -19.26
CA SER A 15 3.42 5.60 -19.34
C SER A 15 4.26 4.70 -18.43
N GLY A 16 4.64 5.11 -17.22
CA GLY A 16 5.26 4.19 -16.24
C GLY A 16 6.68 3.74 -16.58
N VAL A 17 7.31 4.37 -17.57
CA VAL A 17 8.74 4.28 -17.86
C VAL A 17 9.35 5.65 -17.56
N ASP A 18 10.43 5.66 -16.77
CA ASP A 18 11.14 6.88 -16.37
C ASP A 18 11.74 7.58 -17.62
N HIS A 19 10.97 8.48 -18.24
CA HIS A 19 11.47 9.34 -19.30
C HIS A 19 12.10 10.58 -18.67
N PHE A 20 13.39 10.81 -18.94
CA PHE A 20 14.08 12.02 -18.51
C PHE A 20 14.15 13.02 -19.66
N LEU A 21 13.48 14.16 -19.52
CA LEU A 21 13.61 15.28 -20.44
C LEU A 21 14.82 16.11 -20.03
N MET A 22 15.86 16.10 -20.87
CA MET A 22 17.06 16.94 -20.71
C MET A 22 16.86 18.26 -21.43
N ILE A 23 16.78 19.36 -20.69
CA ILE A 23 16.66 20.71 -21.26
C ILE A 23 18.00 21.42 -21.09
N PHE A 24 18.59 21.85 -22.20
CA PHE A 24 19.80 22.67 -22.24
C PHE A 24 19.41 24.13 -22.47
N SER A 25 19.67 24.99 -21.49
CA SER A 25 19.56 26.44 -21.68
C SER A 25 20.96 27.06 -21.66
N ALA A 26 21.32 27.80 -22.71
CA ALA A 26 22.55 28.58 -22.77
C ALA A 26 22.33 29.92 -22.05
N LEU A 27 23.07 30.17 -20.98
CA LEU A 27 23.05 31.45 -20.27
C LEU A 27 24.37 32.21 -20.49
N PRO A 28 24.33 33.54 -20.67
CA PRO A 28 25.55 34.35 -20.80
C PRO A 28 26.37 34.32 -19.50
N VAL A 29 27.68 34.06 -19.61
CA VAL A 29 28.59 33.83 -18.46
C VAL A 29 28.87 35.08 -17.60
N ASN A 30 28.33 36.25 -17.97
CA ASN A 30 28.73 37.54 -17.37
C ASN A 30 27.67 38.21 -16.48
N GLU A 31 26.79 37.44 -15.84
CA GLU A 31 26.01 37.94 -14.71
C GLU A 31 26.36 37.14 -13.46
N HIS A 32 26.66 37.84 -12.37
CA HIS A 32 26.59 37.24 -11.04
C HIS A 32 25.15 36.74 -10.85
N ILE A 33 24.90 35.46 -11.13
CA ILE A 33 23.58 34.85 -10.97
C ILE A 33 23.20 35.02 -9.49
N PRO A 34 22.21 35.86 -9.16
CA PRO A 34 21.83 36.06 -7.78
C PRO A 34 21.21 34.75 -7.27
N LEU A 35 21.52 34.34 -6.04
CA LEU A 35 21.04 33.09 -5.43
C LEU A 35 19.49 32.97 -5.48
N SER A 36 18.79 34.10 -5.53
CA SER A 36 17.33 34.18 -5.70
C SER A 36 16.80 33.58 -7.00
N SER A 37 17.62 33.44 -8.03
CA SER A 37 17.25 32.81 -9.31
C SER A 37 17.29 31.28 -9.29
N LEU A 38 17.78 30.68 -8.19
CA LEU A 38 17.76 29.22 -7.97
C LEU A 38 16.51 28.77 -7.22
N LEU A 39 15.71 29.70 -6.69
CA LEU A 39 14.58 29.40 -5.84
C LEU A 39 13.30 29.39 -6.67
N ASP A 40 12.50 28.35 -6.49
CA ASP A 40 11.34 28.04 -7.32
C ASP A 40 10.17 27.56 -6.43
N PRO A 41 8.93 27.99 -6.72
CA PRO A 41 7.75 27.39 -6.11
C PRO A 41 7.62 25.92 -6.52
N PRO A 42 6.89 25.09 -5.76
CA PRO A 42 6.72 23.68 -6.08
C PRO A 42 5.99 23.51 -7.41
N LYS A 43 6.45 22.56 -8.24
CA LYS A 43 5.90 22.32 -9.58
C LYS A 43 5.58 20.84 -9.77
N LEU A 44 4.53 20.59 -10.55
CA LEU A 44 4.10 19.26 -11.03
C LEU A 44 4.09 18.16 -9.95
N PRO A 45 3.37 18.33 -8.84
CA PRO A 45 3.24 17.28 -7.85
C PRO A 45 2.58 16.03 -8.45
N SER A 46 3.29 14.90 -8.40
CA SER A 46 2.81 13.59 -8.85
C SER A 46 2.46 12.70 -7.66
N VAL A 47 1.36 11.95 -7.77
CA VAL A 47 0.95 10.97 -6.76
C VAL A 47 0.97 9.56 -7.33
N SER A 48 1.39 8.60 -6.50
CA SER A 48 1.38 7.18 -6.82
C SER A 48 1.05 6.33 -5.59
N VAL A 49 0.57 5.11 -5.83
CA VAL A 49 0.29 4.12 -4.79
C VAL A 49 1.07 2.84 -5.08
N SER A 50 1.61 2.23 -4.02
CA SER A 50 2.29 0.94 -4.06
C SER A 50 1.71 0.01 -2.98
N PRO A 51 1.28 -1.21 -3.31
CA PRO A 51 1.29 -1.83 -4.64
C PRO A 51 0.35 -1.12 -5.62
N SER A 52 0.70 -1.14 -6.90
CA SER A 52 -0.17 -0.65 -7.97
C SER A 52 -1.11 -1.77 -8.42
N GLY A 53 -2.41 -1.48 -8.55
CA GLY A 53 -3.43 -2.47 -8.93
C GLY A 53 -4.49 -2.67 -7.84
N GLN A 54 -4.96 -3.91 -7.68
CA GLN A 54 -5.98 -4.24 -6.69
C GLN A 54 -5.38 -4.17 -5.28
N ILE A 55 -5.98 -3.33 -4.43
CA ILE A 55 -5.58 -3.15 -3.04
C ILE A 55 -6.59 -3.91 -2.18
N VAL A 56 -6.08 -4.83 -1.37
CA VAL A 56 -6.89 -5.73 -0.53
C VAL A 56 -6.89 -5.20 0.91
N GLU A 57 -8.03 -5.32 1.58
CA GLU A 57 -8.14 -5.01 3.01
C GLU A 57 -7.11 -5.79 3.84
N GLY A 58 -6.49 -5.13 4.83
CA GLY A 58 -5.42 -5.71 5.64
C GLY A 58 -4.02 -5.64 5.01
N SER A 59 -3.92 -5.26 3.74
CA SER A 59 -2.62 -5.08 3.09
C SER A 59 -1.92 -3.79 3.53
N SER A 60 -0.60 -3.78 3.40
CA SER A 60 0.21 -2.58 3.59
C SER A 60 0.32 -1.81 2.28
N VAL A 61 0.08 -0.50 2.34
CA VAL A 61 0.02 0.39 1.18
C VAL A 61 0.83 1.63 1.44
N THR A 62 1.62 2.06 0.46
CA THR A 62 2.37 3.32 0.52
C THR A 62 1.87 4.28 -0.54
N LEU A 63 1.43 5.46 -0.12
CA LEU A 63 1.18 6.60 -0.98
C LEU A 63 2.45 7.44 -1.08
N THR A 64 2.81 7.84 -2.28
CA THR A 64 3.99 8.67 -2.55
C THR A 64 3.59 9.91 -3.32
N CYS A 65 4.01 11.07 -2.81
CA CYS A 65 3.89 12.36 -3.47
C CYS A 65 5.29 12.90 -3.73
N SER A 66 5.54 13.37 -4.95
CA SER A 66 6.82 13.96 -5.37
C SER A 66 6.58 15.26 -6.09
N SER A 67 7.33 16.31 -5.77
CA SER A 67 7.27 17.61 -6.44
C SER A 67 8.65 18.26 -6.52
N ASP A 68 8.90 18.96 -7.63
CA ASP A 68 10.11 19.75 -7.82
C ASP A 68 9.96 21.10 -7.12
N ALA A 69 10.71 21.32 -6.04
CA ALA A 69 10.68 22.56 -5.26
C ALA A 69 12.06 22.91 -4.73
N ASN A 70 12.41 24.21 -4.77
CA ASN A 70 13.61 24.73 -4.11
C ASN A 70 13.30 26.04 -3.40
N PRO A 71 13.34 26.13 -2.06
CA PRO A 71 13.68 25.09 -1.09
C PRO A 71 12.67 23.94 -1.07
N ALA A 72 13.07 22.84 -0.43
CA ALA A 72 12.24 21.65 -0.26
C ALA A 72 10.84 22.02 0.26
N ALA A 73 9.82 21.48 -0.39
CA ALA A 73 8.43 21.70 -0.02
C ALA A 73 8.03 20.81 1.16
N LYS A 74 7.05 21.29 1.92
CA LYS A 74 6.26 20.46 2.84
C LYS A 74 5.15 19.77 2.07
N TYR A 75 4.79 18.58 2.53
CA TYR A 75 3.76 17.75 1.93
C TYR A 75 2.58 17.62 2.89
N THR A 76 1.38 17.86 2.36
CA THR A 76 0.13 17.63 3.08
C THR A 76 -0.75 16.69 2.26
N TRP A 77 -1.06 15.52 2.81
CA TRP A 77 -1.97 14.56 2.22
C TRP A 77 -3.41 14.85 2.60
N TYR A 78 -4.28 14.71 1.61
CA TYR A 78 -5.72 14.83 1.77
C TYR A 78 -6.40 13.56 1.29
N LYS A 79 -7.42 13.15 2.03
CA LYS A 79 -8.38 12.10 1.68
C LYS A 79 -9.77 12.73 1.68
N ASP A 80 -10.47 12.68 0.56
CA ASP A 80 -11.83 13.23 0.41
C ASP A 80 -11.97 14.67 0.96
N ASN A 81 -10.96 15.48 0.65
CA ASN A 81 -10.84 16.89 1.05
C ASN A 81 -10.60 17.13 2.57
N GLN A 82 -10.32 16.07 3.34
CA GLN A 82 -9.89 16.14 4.74
C GLN A 82 -8.39 15.90 4.86
N THR A 83 -7.73 16.61 5.78
CA THR A 83 -6.29 16.46 6.02
C THR A 83 -6.04 15.10 6.67
N LEU A 84 -5.23 14.27 6.02
CA LEU A 84 -4.84 12.94 6.50
C LEU A 84 -3.50 12.99 7.25
N HIS A 85 -2.51 13.63 6.64
CA HIS A 85 -1.15 13.67 7.18
C HIS A 85 -0.40 14.90 6.67
N GLU A 86 0.51 15.43 7.48
CA GLU A 86 1.40 16.53 7.09
C GLU A 86 2.82 16.20 7.54
N GLY A 87 3.78 16.36 6.63
CA GLY A 87 5.18 16.02 6.91
C GLY A 87 6.18 16.63 5.92
N PRO A 88 7.48 16.56 6.24
CA PRO A 88 8.55 16.95 5.32
C PRO A 88 8.74 15.92 4.19
N GLU A 89 8.27 14.69 4.39
CA GLU A 89 8.31 13.61 3.41
C GLU A 89 6.94 13.45 2.73
N GLY A 90 6.97 13.21 1.42
CA GLY A 90 5.75 12.98 0.62
C GLY A 90 5.19 11.56 0.73
N ASN A 91 5.80 10.68 1.53
CA ASN A 91 5.38 9.29 1.69
C ASN A 91 4.44 9.13 2.88
N TYR A 92 3.33 8.42 2.68
CA TYR A 92 2.42 8.04 3.73
C TYR A 92 2.18 6.53 3.69
N HIS A 93 2.43 5.85 4.81
CA HIS A 93 2.42 4.39 4.90
C HIS A 93 1.26 3.89 5.74
N PHE A 94 0.38 3.12 5.13
CA PHE A 94 -0.63 2.32 5.80
C PHE A 94 -0.04 0.95 6.17
N THR A 95 -0.06 0.62 7.45
CA THR A 95 0.35 -0.72 7.92
C THR A 95 -0.70 -1.78 7.58
N SER A 96 -1.97 -1.41 7.70
CA SER A 96 -3.12 -2.27 7.42
C SER A 96 -4.26 -1.38 6.93
N ILE A 97 -4.57 -1.44 5.64
CA ILE A 97 -5.63 -0.62 5.04
C ILE A 97 -7.02 -1.23 5.27
N SER A 98 -8.04 -0.41 5.49
CA SER A 98 -9.41 -0.84 5.77
C SER A 98 -10.40 -0.36 4.70
N SER A 99 -11.59 -0.93 4.63
CA SER A 99 -12.67 -0.42 3.75
C SER A 99 -12.99 1.07 3.98
N GLU A 100 -12.77 1.59 5.19
CA GLU A 100 -12.94 3.00 5.53
C GLU A 100 -11.93 3.90 4.82
N ASP A 101 -10.75 3.38 4.47
CA ASP A 101 -9.67 4.11 3.78
C ASP A 101 -9.90 4.31 2.28
N ARG A 102 -10.99 3.75 1.75
CA ARG A 102 -11.39 3.94 0.35
C ARG A 102 -11.71 5.41 0.11
N GLY A 103 -11.21 5.97 -0.99
CA GLY A 103 -11.50 7.37 -1.31
C GLY A 103 -10.57 8.00 -2.34
N ILE A 104 -10.70 9.31 -2.48
CA ILE A 104 -9.87 10.13 -3.37
C ILE A 104 -8.74 10.78 -2.58
N TYR A 105 -7.52 10.51 -3.01
CA TYR A 105 -6.30 11.03 -2.40
C TYR A 105 -5.65 12.08 -3.30
N TYR A 106 -5.15 13.14 -2.69
CA TYR A 106 -4.27 14.10 -3.37
C TYR A 106 -3.32 14.73 -2.35
N CYS A 107 -2.17 15.19 -2.81
CA CYS A 107 -1.24 15.93 -1.97
C CYS A 107 -1.23 17.41 -2.33
N LYS A 108 -0.93 18.25 -1.34
CA LYS A 108 -0.58 19.66 -1.50
C LYS A 108 0.89 19.80 -1.14
N THR A 109 1.65 20.45 -2.00
CA THR A 109 3.06 20.77 -1.77
C THR A 109 3.24 22.26 -1.64
N GLU A 110 3.94 22.70 -0.59
CA GLU A 110 4.06 24.11 -0.21
C GLU A 110 5.48 24.48 0.22
N ASN A 111 5.98 25.59 -0.31
CA ASN A 111 7.19 26.25 0.19
C ASN A 111 6.95 27.76 0.30
N GLN A 112 7.94 28.51 0.77
CA GLN A 112 7.83 29.97 0.95
C GLN A 112 7.52 30.78 -0.33
N TYR A 113 7.65 30.17 -1.51
CA TYR A 113 7.41 30.81 -2.81
C TYR A 113 6.06 30.43 -3.43
N GLY A 114 5.37 29.42 -2.90
CA GLY A 114 4.05 29.05 -3.37
C GLY A 114 3.59 27.67 -2.95
N GLN A 115 2.37 27.34 -3.38
CA GLN A 115 1.75 26.04 -3.15
C GLN A 115 1.03 25.55 -4.40
N ILE A 116 0.98 24.22 -4.56
CA ILE A 116 0.28 23.56 -5.65
C ILE A 116 -0.28 22.22 -5.16
N LYS A 117 -1.42 21.80 -5.73
CA LYS A 117 -2.05 20.51 -5.47
C LYS A 117 -1.75 19.53 -6.59
N SER A 118 -1.62 18.25 -6.26
CA SER A 118 -1.51 17.17 -7.24
C SER A 118 -2.83 16.88 -7.93
N THR A 119 -2.72 16.06 -8.98
CA THR A 119 -3.87 15.31 -9.48
C THR A 119 -4.42 14.39 -8.40
N SER A 120 -5.71 14.09 -8.49
CA SER A 120 -6.38 13.15 -7.62
C SER A 120 -6.11 11.71 -8.04
N LEU A 121 -5.90 10.84 -7.06
CA LEU A 121 -5.73 9.40 -7.20
C LEU A 121 -6.88 8.72 -6.47
N PHE A 122 -7.69 7.93 -7.18
CA PHE A 122 -8.73 7.11 -6.56
C PHE A 122 -8.11 5.80 -6.08
N VAL A 123 -8.26 5.52 -4.79
CA VAL A 123 -7.80 4.30 -4.15
C VAL A 123 -9.01 3.44 -3.88
N ASP A 124 -9.12 2.35 -4.63
CA ASP A 124 -10.18 1.36 -4.46
C ASP A 124 -9.68 0.21 -3.57
N ILE A 125 -10.51 -0.21 -2.63
CA ILE A 125 -10.18 -1.27 -1.68
C ILE A 125 -11.21 -2.38 -1.85
N VAL A 126 -10.72 -3.58 -2.11
CA VAL A 126 -11.54 -4.78 -2.17
C VAL A 126 -11.49 -5.51 -0.84
N GLU A 127 -12.62 -6.07 -0.43
CA GLU A 127 -12.65 -7.01 0.68
C GLU A 127 -11.72 -8.18 0.37
N GLY A 128 -10.91 -8.59 1.36
CA GLY A 128 -10.03 -9.73 1.20
C GLY A 128 -10.79 -11.00 0.89
N SER A 129 -10.24 -11.82 0.00
CA SER A 129 -10.72 -13.18 -0.20
C SER A 129 -10.63 -13.92 1.13
N SER A 130 -11.76 -14.37 1.65
CA SER A 130 -11.83 -15.23 2.84
C SER A 130 -12.36 -16.60 2.45
N VAL A 131 -11.85 -17.63 3.13
CA VAL A 131 -12.32 -19.00 2.96
C VAL A 131 -12.70 -19.57 4.32
N ASN A 132 -13.87 -20.23 4.36
CA ASN A 132 -14.38 -20.88 5.56
C ASN A 132 -14.14 -22.38 5.47
N LEU A 133 -13.28 -22.90 6.32
CA LEU A 133 -13.08 -24.33 6.51
C LEU A 133 -14.09 -24.82 7.54
N THR A 134 -14.84 -25.86 7.20
CA THR A 134 -15.91 -26.38 8.07
C THR A 134 -15.65 -27.85 8.36
N CYS A 135 -15.75 -28.25 9.63
CA CYS A 135 -15.71 -29.65 10.03
C CYS A 135 -17.04 -30.03 10.69
N SER A 136 -17.52 -31.24 10.45
CA SER A 136 -18.75 -31.75 11.08
C SER A 136 -18.60 -33.22 11.41
N SER A 137 -19.12 -33.60 12.57
CA SER A 137 -19.22 -34.98 13.03
C SER A 137 -20.57 -35.20 13.71
N ASP A 138 -21.05 -36.44 13.69
CA ASP A 138 -22.32 -36.84 14.31
C ASP A 138 -22.15 -37.20 15.81
N ALA A 139 -21.08 -36.71 16.45
CA ALA A 139 -20.80 -36.99 17.85
C ALA A 139 -21.88 -36.39 18.77
N ASN A 140 -22.38 -37.20 19.70
CA ASN A 140 -23.36 -36.80 20.70
C ASN A 140 -22.87 -37.20 22.10
N PRO A 141 -22.61 -36.27 23.04
CA PRO A 141 -22.75 -34.81 22.91
C PRO A 141 -21.75 -34.19 21.92
N ALA A 142 -22.08 -32.98 21.42
CA ALA A 142 -21.33 -32.30 20.37
C ALA A 142 -19.82 -32.26 20.65
N ALA A 143 -19.02 -32.65 19.65
CA ALA A 143 -17.57 -32.61 19.76
C ALA A 143 -17.07 -31.16 19.83
N ASN A 144 -15.97 -30.95 20.57
CA ASN A 144 -15.18 -29.74 20.41
C ASN A 144 -14.27 -29.90 19.17
N TYR A 145 -13.98 -28.79 18.48
CA TYR A 145 -13.12 -28.81 17.30
C TYR A 145 -11.95 -27.87 17.49
N THR A 146 -10.76 -28.35 17.15
CA THR A 146 -9.52 -27.55 17.13
C THR A 146 -8.85 -27.72 15.77
N TRP A 147 -8.48 -26.61 15.13
CA TRP A 147 -7.88 -26.59 13.81
C TRP A 147 -6.35 -26.49 13.87
N TYR A 148 -5.68 -27.20 12.98
CA TYR A 148 -4.23 -27.25 12.85
C TYR A 148 -3.81 -27.13 11.39
N LYS A 149 -2.61 -26.60 11.16
CA LYS A 149 -1.92 -26.66 9.87
C LYS A 149 -0.86 -27.76 9.95
N GLU A 150 -0.74 -28.56 8.89
CA GLU A 150 0.30 -29.58 8.80
C GLU A 150 1.68 -28.94 8.98
N ASN A 151 2.53 -29.55 9.82
CA ASN A 151 3.85 -29.08 10.24
C ASN A 151 3.88 -27.87 11.18
N GLU A 152 2.76 -27.50 11.78
CA GLU A 152 2.70 -26.48 12.83
C GLU A 152 2.11 -27.02 14.13
N ASP A 153 2.81 -26.80 15.25
CA ASP A 153 2.39 -27.31 16.57
C ASP A 153 1.32 -26.42 17.24
N SER A 154 1.12 -25.20 16.73
CA SER A 154 0.17 -24.24 17.31
C SER A 154 -1.25 -24.40 16.73
N PRO A 155 -2.30 -24.42 17.57
CA PRO A 155 -3.67 -24.43 17.07
C PRO A 155 -3.97 -23.12 16.32
N LYS A 156 -4.65 -23.24 15.19
CA LYS A 156 -5.01 -22.11 14.32
C LYS A 156 -6.33 -21.46 14.72
N ALA A 157 -7.29 -22.27 15.16
CA ALA A 157 -8.59 -21.81 15.63
C ALA A 157 -9.29 -22.89 16.47
N SER A 158 -10.29 -22.47 17.24
CA SER A 158 -11.21 -23.35 17.97
C SER A 158 -12.63 -23.09 17.50
N GLY A 159 -13.39 -24.16 17.30
CA GLY A 159 -14.76 -24.09 16.80
C GLY A 159 -14.96 -24.82 15.47
N GLN A 160 -16.23 -24.97 15.10
CA GLN A 160 -16.63 -25.77 13.95
C GLN A 160 -16.17 -25.16 12.61
N ILE A 161 -16.12 -23.82 12.54
CA ILE A 161 -15.75 -23.06 11.36
C ILE A 161 -14.44 -22.34 11.65
N PHE A 162 -13.45 -22.50 10.76
CA PHE A 162 -12.22 -21.73 10.76
C PHE A 162 -12.17 -20.86 9.50
N THR A 163 -12.17 -19.54 9.71
CA THR A 163 -12.08 -18.56 8.62
C THR A 163 -10.65 -18.10 8.44
N ILE A 164 -10.10 -18.30 7.25
CA ILE A 164 -8.84 -17.71 6.83
C ILE A 164 -9.18 -16.40 6.12
N THR A 165 -8.80 -15.27 6.71
CA THR A 165 -8.91 -13.93 6.13
C THR A 165 -7.65 -13.59 5.33
N ASP A 166 -7.78 -12.68 4.36
CA ASP A 166 -6.67 -12.21 3.53
C ASP A 166 -5.86 -13.38 2.96
N PHE A 167 -6.51 -14.16 2.10
CA PHE A 167 -5.97 -15.41 1.58
C PHE A 167 -4.71 -15.19 0.73
N ARG A 168 -3.54 -15.61 1.24
CA ARG A 168 -2.21 -15.45 0.64
C ARG A 168 -1.54 -16.79 0.34
N ALA A 169 -0.47 -16.76 -0.46
CA ALA A 169 0.38 -17.93 -0.75
C ALA A 169 0.87 -18.67 0.51
N GLU A 170 1.16 -17.95 1.59
CA GLU A 170 1.54 -18.56 2.88
C GLU A 170 0.43 -19.38 3.54
N HIS A 171 -0.84 -19.11 3.22
CA HIS A 171 -1.99 -19.88 3.71
C HIS A 171 -2.19 -21.20 2.94
N SER A 172 -1.40 -21.45 1.89
CA SER A 172 -1.39 -22.75 1.21
C SER A 172 -0.89 -23.85 2.14
N GLY A 173 -1.43 -25.05 1.95
CA GLY A 173 -1.05 -26.23 2.70
C GLY A 173 -2.23 -27.11 3.09
N ASN A 174 -1.94 -28.13 3.89
CA ASN A 174 -2.94 -29.06 4.38
C ASN A 174 -3.36 -28.65 5.78
N TYR A 175 -4.67 -28.53 5.97
CA TYR A 175 -5.26 -28.27 7.29
C TYR A 175 -5.99 -29.51 7.75
N TYR A 176 -6.00 -29.73 9.06
CA TYR A 176 -6.80 -30.78 9.68
C TYR A 176 -7.47 -30.27 10.95
N SER A 177 -8.67 -30.78 11.21
CA SER A 177 -9.41 -30.51 12.43
C SER A 177 -9.34 -31.73 13.35
N VAL A 178 -9.07 -31.53 14.64
CA VAL A 178 -9.21 -32.56 15.67
C VAL A 178 -10.55 -32.36 16.37
N ALA A 179 -11.40 -33.39 16.31
CA ALA A 179 -12.63 -33.45 17.08
C ALA A 179 -12.38 -34.25 18.37
N VAL A 180 -12.64 -33.69 19.56
CA VAL A 180 -12.66 -34.49 20.81
C VAL A 180 -14.11 -34.63 21.26
N PRO A 181 -14.72 -35.83 21.05
CA PRO A 181 -15.98 -36.16 21.69
C PRO A 181 -15.84 -35.99 23.21
N ALA A 182 -16.81 -35.37 23.87
CA ALA A 182 -16.73 -35.16 25.33
C ALA A 182 -16.67 -36.47 26.15
N ALA A 183 -16.85 -37.64 25.51
CA ALA A 183 -16.84 -38.96 26.13
C ALA A 183 -15.88 -40.00 25.50
N VAL A 184 -15.28 -39.78 24.31
CA VAL A 184 -14.44 -40.76 23.61
C VAL A 184 -13.24 -40.06 22.95
N LEU A 185 -12.02 -40.57 23.14
CA LEU A 185 -10.81 -40.02 22.53
C LEU A 185 -10.63 -40.58 21.10
N ALA A 186 -11.41 -40.09 20.13
CA ALA A 186 -11.28 -40.49 18.72
C ALA A 186 -10.73 -39.31 17.89
N LEU A 187 -9.51 -39.45 17.38
CA LEU A 187 -8.88 -38.47 16.48
C LEU A 187 -9.40 -38.69 15.05
N ILE A 188 -10.29 -37.81 14.57
CA ILE A 188 -10.69 -37.78 13.16
C ILE A 188 -9.83 -36.75 12.45
N LEU A 189 -9.03 -37.17 11.47
CA LEU A 189 -8.21 -36.28 10.63
C LEU A 189 -8.94 -36.06 9.29
N ILE A 190 -9.43 -34.85 9.05
CA ILE A 190 -10.03 -34.47 7.76
C ILE A 190 -9.04 -33.54 7.05
N PRO A 191 -8.34 -34.00 5.99
CA PRO A 191 -7.42 -33.15 5.25
C PRO A 191 -8.21 -32.15 4.38
N VAL A 192 -7.87 -30.87 4.52
CA VAL A 192 -8.34 -29.79 3.65
C VAL A 192 -7.15 -29.30 2.83
N PHE A 193 -7.26 -29.37 1.49
CA PHE A 193 -6.23 -28.91 0.57
C PHE A 193 -6.51 -27.47 0.14
N ILE A 194 -5.49 -26.62 0.27
CA ILE A 194 -5.54 -25.23 -0.18
C ILE A 194 -4.50 -25.04 -1.30
N TRP A 195 -4.97 -24.82 -2.54
CA TRP A 195 -4.13 -24.53 -3.71
C TRP A 195 -4.41 -23.13 -4.25
N ILE A 196 -3.36 -22.40 -4.59
CA ILE A 196 -3.43 -21.08 -5.27
C ILE A 196 -2.99 -21.28 -6.71
N MET A 197 -3.79 -20.81 -7.67
CA MET A 197 -3.49 -20.78 -9.10
C MET A 197 -2.70 -19.54 -9.50
#